data_AF-A0A4R5AXW5-F1
#
_entry.id   AF-A0A4R5AXW5-F1
#
_cell.length_a   1.000
_cell.length_b   1.000
_cell.length_c   1.000
_cell.angle_alpha   90.00
_cell.angle_beta   90.00
_cell.angle_gamma   90.00
#
_symmetry.space_group_name_H-M   'P 1'
#
loop_
_entity.id
_entity.type
_entity.pdbx_description
1 polymer ?
#
loop_
_entity_poly.entity_id
_entity_poly.type
_entity_poly.pdbx_seq_one_letter_code
_entity_poly.pdbx_strand_id
1 'polypeptide(L)'
;MAWLPDDFVHPVHVPLPGGAHHLRPIREADTPLDYPAVMGSRERLWSIFGPAWGWPVATMTYEEDRVDLLRHEKEIAAHQSFNYALLDAGETALLGCVYIDPPEKAGADGEIAWWVVDDLVGGEVERALDELVPQWIAAAWPFKNPRFLGHDITWEDWLALADHS
;
A
#
# COMPACT_ATOMS: atom_id res chain seq x y z
N MET A 1 2.51 -21.07 9.04
CA MET A 1 3.28 -20.30 10.05
C MET A 1 2.76 -18.88 10.03
N ALA A 2 2.81 -18.14 11.14
CA ALA A 2 2.56 -16.70 11.08
C ALA A 2 3.61 -16.06 10.18
N TRP A 3 3.20 -15.16 9.28
CA TRP A 3 4.10 -14.47 8.35
C TRP A 3 4.94 -13.38 9.06
N LEU A 4 4.54 -13.00 10.28
CA LEU A 4 5.25 -12.08 11.16
C LEU A 4 5.54 -12.73 12.52
N PRO A 5 6.59 -12.30 13.23
CA PRO A 5 6.82 -12.65 14.64
C PRO A 5 5.66 -12.18 15.54
N ASP A 6 5.35 -12.96 16.59
CA ASP A 6 4.27 -12.66 17.55
C ASP A 6 4.47 -11.33 18.31
N ASP A 7 5.72 -10.88 18.44
CA ASP A 7 6.12 -9.64 19.11
C ASP A 7 6.39 -8.48 18.13
N PHE A 8 6.05 -8.65 16.85
CA PHE A 8 6.24 -7.61 15.84
C PHE A 8 5.40 -6.37 16.17
N VAL A 9 6.04 -5.21 16.08
CA VAL A 9 5.38 -3.91 16.24
C VAL A 9 5.52 -3.16 14.92
N HIS A 10 4.41 -2.99 14.21
CA HIS A 10 4.42 -2.24 12.96
C HIS A 10 4.65 -0.74 13.22
N PRO A 11 5.37 -0.04 12.33
CA PRO A 11 5.55 1.40 12.42
C PRO A 11 4.21 2.15 12.37
N VAL A 12 3.99 3.12 13.26
CA VAL A 12 2.76 3.93 13.26
C VAL A 12 2.91 5.26 12.54
N HIS A 13 4.14 5.63 12.20
CA HIS A 13 4.49 6.85 11.46
C HIS A 13 5.88 6.69 10.82
N VAL A 14 6.00 6.99 9.52
CA VAL A 14 7.24 6.89 8.76
C VAL A 14 7.42 8.17 7.94
N PRO A 15 8.38 9.04 8.26
CA PRO A 15 8.59 10.27 7.51
C PRO A 15 9.17 9.97 6.13
N LEU A 16 8.71 10.70 5.10
CA LEU A 16 9.38 10.69 3.80
C LEU A 16 10.62 11.58 3.81
N PRO A 17 11.63 11.28 2.97
CA PRO A 17 12.72 12.21 2.69
C PRO A 17 12.19 13.61 2.34
N GLY A 18 12.78 14.65 2.92
CA GLY A 18 12.33 16.03 2.76
C GLY A 18 11.30 16.52 3.78
N GLY A 19 10.68 15.63 4.57
CA GLY A 19 9.93 15.98 5.78
C GLY A 19 8.56 16.65 5.60
N ALA A 20 8.09 16.80 4.35
CA ALA A 20 6.77 17.38 4.05
C ALA A 20 5.62 16.35 4.00
N HIS A 21 5.96 15.07 4.01
CA HIS A 21 5.01 13.96 3.89
C HIS A 21 5.39 12.81 4.83
N HIS A 22 4.43 11.95 5.14
CA HIS A 22 4.65 10.76 5.95
C HIS A 22 3.69 9.64 5.55
N LEU A 23 4.07 8.41 5.93
CA LEU A 23 3.20 7.25 5.93
C LEU A 23 2.69 6.99 7.33
N ARG A 24 1.44 6.55 7.45
CA ARG A 24 0.89 5.96 8.68
C ARG A 24 -0.21 4.95 8.34
N PRO A 25 -0.53 4.00 9.24
CA PRO A 25 -1.66 3.10 9.05
C PRO A 25 -2.93 3.83 8.63
N ILE A 26 -3.58 3.36 7.57
CA ILE A 26 -4.86 3.91 7.11
C ILE A 26 -5.97 3.57 8.10
N ARG A 27 -7.00 4.41 8.17
CA ARG A 27 -8.12 4.30 9.10
C ARG A 27 -9.42 4.51 8.37
N GLU A 28 -10.52 3.97 8.92
CA GLU A 28 -11.87 4.27 8.43
C GLU A 28 -12.11 5.79 8.33
N ALA A 29 -11.57 6.58 9.28
CA ALA A 29 -11.74 8.02 9.30
C ALA A 29 -11.12 8.76 8.10
N ASP A 30 -10.29 8.10 7.29
CA ASP A 30 -9.61 8.69 6.13
C ASP A 30 -10.46 8.71 4.87
N THR A 31 -11.64 8.07 4.84
CA THR A 31 -12.52 8.02 3.66
C THR A 31 -12.78 9.39 3.00
N PRO A 32 -12.95 10.51 3.73
CA PRO A 32 -13.09 11.83 3.09
C PRO A 32 -11.90 12.23 2.23
N LEU A 33 -10.70 11.70 2.50
CA LEU A 33 -9.45 11.96 1.76
C LEU A 33 -9.13 10.84 0.77
N ASP A 34 -9.36 9.58 1.15
CA ASP A 34 -9.05 8.41 0.33
C ASP A 34 -9.95 8.31 -0.89
N TYR A 35 -11.27 8.40 -0.70
CA TYR A 35 -12.23 8.30 -1.79
C TYR A 35 -11.93 9.23 -2.97
N PRO A 36 -11.69 10.55 -2.79
CA PRO A 36 -11.31 11.42 -3.91
C PRO A 36 -9.92 11.09 -4.49
N ALA A 37 -8.96 10.62 -3.69
CA ALA A 37 -7.63 10.23 -4.17
C ALA A 37 -7.71 8.99 -5.08
N VAL A 38 -8.41 7.94 -4.62
CA VAL A 38 -8.64 6.70 -5.36
C VAL A 38 -9.48 6.95 -6.60
N MET A 39 -10.64 7.59 -6.44
CA MET A 39 -11.57 7.80 -7.56
C MET A 39 -11.06 8.84 -8.56
N GLY A 40 -10.25 9.81 -8.10
CA GLY A 40 -9.55 10.75 -8.98
C GLY A 40 -8.45 10.08 -9.82
N SER A 41 -7.85 9.01 -9.30
CA SER A 41 -6.77 8.25 -9.95
C SER A 41 -7.24 6.93 -10.58
N ARG A 42 -8.57 6.71 -10.61
CA ARG A 42 -9.19 5.39 -10.80
C ARG A 42 -8.72 4.66 -12.05
N GLU A 43 -8.64 5.34 -13.20
CA GLU A 43 -8.30 4.69 -14.47
C GLU A 43 -6.86 4.17 -14.46
N ARG A 44 -5.91 4.96 -13.92
CA ARG A 44 -4.52 4.48 -13.77
C ARG A 44 -4.47 3.35 -12.75
N LEU A 45 -5.07 3.53 -11.58
CA LEU A 45 -5.05 2.49 -10.54
C LEU A 45 -5.64 1.17 -11.04
N TRP A 46 -6.74 1.23 -11.78
CA TRP A 46 -7.34 0.03 -12.40
C TRP A 46 -6.39 -0.63 -13.42
N SER A 47 -5.64 0.15 -14.20
CA SER A 47 -4.66 -0.41 -15.15
C SER A 47 -3.51 -1.16 -14.48
N ILE A 48 -3.20 -0.82 -13.21
CA ILE A 48 -2.13 -1.44 -12.42
C ILE A 48 -2.68 -2.62 -11.62
N PHE A 49 -3.71 -2.38 -10.82
CA PHE A 49 -4.22 -3.32 -9.81
C PHE A 49 -5.45 -4.10 -10.26
N GLY A 50 -6.20 -3.61 -11.26
CA GLY A 50 -7.47 -4.20 -11.70
C GLY A 50 -7.36 -5.69 -12.09
N PRO A 51 -6.35 -6.12 -12.87
CA PRO A 51 -6.20 -7.53 -13.23
C PRO A 51 -5.93 -8.46 -12.04
N ALA A 52 -5.23 -7.96 -11.02
CA ALA A 52 -4.81 -8.75 -9.86
C ALA A 52 -5.83 -8.70 -8.71
N TRP A 53 -6.32 -7.50 -8.39
CA TRP A 53 -7.12 -7.23 -7.20
C TRP A 53 -8.57 -6.86 -7.51
N GLY A 54 -8.91 -6.63 -8.80
CA GLY A 54 -10.26 -6.17 -9.17
C GLY A 54 -10.59 -4.79 -8.59
N TRP A 55 -9.58 -3.96 -8.31
CA TRP A 55 -9.71 -2.66 -7.65
C TRP A 55 -8.93 -1.55 -8.40
N PRO A 56 -9.38 -0.29 -8.37
CA PRO A 56 -10.69 0.19 -7.91
C PRO A 56 -11.75 0.08 -9.01
N VAL A 57 -12.91 -0.50 -8.68
CA VAL A 57 -14.02 -0.65 -9.64
C VAL A 57 -14.58 0.71 -10.05
N ALA A 58 -15.06 0.83 -11.29
CA ALA A 58 -15.54 2.10 -11.85
C ALA A 58 -16.71 2.74 -11.07
N THR A 59 -17.46 1.93 -10.34
CA THR A 59 -18.67 2.34 -9.61
C THR A 59 -18.47 2.35 -8.10
N MET A 60 -17.22 2.31 -7.62
CA MET A 60 -16.94 2.32 -6.20
C MET A 60 -17.58 3.55 -5.56
N THR A 61 -18.38 3.31 -4.53
CA THR A 61 -19.08 4.35 -3.78
C THR A 61 -18.27 4.77 -2.55
N TYR A 62 -18.56 5.96 -2.03
CA TYR A 62 -17.97 6.45 -0.79
C TYR A 62 -18.15 5.49 0.39
N GLU A 63 -19.30 4.80 0.45
CA GLU A 63 -19.58 3.84 1.53
C GLU A 63 -18.80 2.54 1.35
N GLU A 64 -18.62 2.06 0.11
CA GLU A 64 -17.77 0.90 -0.17
C GLU A 64 -16.30 1.20 0.18
N ASP A 65 -15.82 2.39 -0.15
CA ASP A 65 -14.50 2.89 0.24
C ASP A 65 -14.34 2.90 1.77
N ARG A 66 -15.31 3.47 2.49
CA ARG A 66 -15.33 3.48 3.97
C ARG A 66 -15.28 2.08 4.56
N VAL A 67 -16.07 1.15 4.02
CA VAL A 67 -16.08 -0.25 4.47
C VAL A 67 -14.74 -0.92 4.20
N ASP A 68 -14.10 -0.60 3.08
CA ASP A 68 -12.78 -1.11 2.74
C ASP A 68 -11.69 -0.59 3.67
N LEU A 69 -11.71 0.70 3.99
CA LEU A 69 -10.79 1.28 4.98
C LEU A 69 -11.01 0.72 6.39
N LEU A 70 -12.27 0.50 6.80
CA LEU A 70 -12.57 -0.18 8.07
C LEU A 70 -12.05 -1.62 8.10
N ARG A 71 -12.08 -2.32 6.97
CA ARG A 71 -11.49 -3.65 6.84
C ARG A 71 -9.97 -3.57 7.01
N HIS A 72 -9.30 -2.67 6.29
CA HIS A 72 -7.86 -2.47 6.40
C HIS A 72 -7.41 -2.06 7.82
N GLU A 73 -8.14 -1.17 8.49
CA GLU A 73 -7.85 -0.78 9.87
C GLU A 73 -7.88 -1.99 10.83
N LYS A 74 -8.84 -2.90 10.65
CA LYS A 74 -8.93 -4.14 11.42
C LYS A 74 -7.82 -5.13 11.08
N GLU A 75 -7.49 -5.26 9.80
CA GLU A 75 -6.40 -6.13 9.33
C GLU A 75 -5.05 -5.68 9.90
N ILE A 76 -4.78 -4.37 9.91
CA ILE A 76 -3.59 -3.78 10.53
C ILE A 76 -3.57 -4.07 12.02
N ALA A 77 -4.67 -3.85 12.73
CA ALA A 77 -4.76 -4.12 14.17
C ALA A 77 -4.52 -5.61 14.49
N ALA A 78 -4.86 -6.51 13.57
CA ALA A 78 -4.68 -7.95 13.68
C ALA A 78 -3.38 -8.48 13.03
N HIS A 79 -2.52 -7.61 12.47
CA HIS A 79 -1.32 -7.96 11.69
C HIS A 79 -1.58 -8.97 10.56
N GLN A 80 -2.72 -8.84 9.88
CA GLN A 80 -3.10 -9.70 8.76
C GLN A 80 -2.57 -9.18 7.43
N SER A 81 -2.63 -7.87 7.25
CA SER A 81 -2.09 -7.10 6.13
C SER A 81 -1.95 -5.65 6.60
N PHE A 82 -1.26 -4.83 5.82
CA PHE A 82 -1.10 -3.42 6.13
C PHE A 82 -1.32 -2.54 4.93
N ASN A 83 -2.13 -1.50 5.10
CA ASN A 83 -2.27 -0.39 4.18
C ASN A 83 -1.85 0.90 4.90
N TYR A 84 -0.84 1.57 4.37
CA TYR A 84 -0.35 2.84 4.88
C TYR A 84 -0.76 3.96 3.93
N ALA A 85 -1.44 4.97 4.48
CA ALA A 85 -1.75 6.19 3.75
C ALA A 85 -0.50 7.07 3.65
N LEU A 86 -0.19 7.55 2.44
CA LEU A 86 0.74 8.65 2.19
C LEU A 86 0.00 9.98 2.36
N LEU A 87 0.45 10.80 3.29
CA LEU A 87 -0.22 12.05 3.67
C LEU A 87 0.76 13.22 3.59
N ASP A 88 0.23 14.42 3.39
CA ASP A 88 0.95 15.66 3.65
C ASP A 88 1.12 15.88 5.17
N ALA A 89 2.04 16.77 5.55
CA ALA A 89 2.35 17.04 6.96
C ALA A 89 1.13 17.47 7.81
N GLY A 90 0.11 18.05 7.18
CA GLY A 90 -1.13 18.45 7.86
C GLY A 90 -2.21 17.37 7.91
N GLU A 91 -1.99 16.21 7.30
CA GLU A 91 -3.01 15.19 7.02
C GLU A 91 -4.29 15.80 6.40
N THR A 92 -4.11 16.74 5.49
CA THR A 92 -5.18 17.40 4.74
C THR A 92 -5.46 16.76 3.39
N ALA A 93 -4.54 15.93 2.89
CA ALA A 93 -4.70 15.16 1.66
C ALA A 93 -4.06 13.77 1.77
N LEU A 94 -4.78 12.75 1.31
CA LEU A 94 -4.22 11.43 1.02
C LEU A 94 -3.71 11.44 -0.42
N LEU A 95 -2.44 11.08 -0.59
CA LEU A 95 -1.68 11.28 -1.81
C LEU A 95 -1.21 9.98 -2.45
N GLY A 96 -1.53 8.84 -1.83
CA GLY A 96 -1.10 7.52 -2.24
C GLY A 96 -1.22 6.52 -1.10
N CYS A 97 -0.92 5.25 -1.38
CA CYS A 97 -0.89 4.18 -0.38
C CYS A 97 0.31 3.26 -0.59
N VAL A 98 0.72 2.59 0.49
CA VAL A 98 1.67 1.46 0.49
C VAL A 98 0.99 0.25 1.12
N TYR A 99 0.88 -0.83 0.36
CA TYR A 99 0.35 -2.13 0.79
C TYR A 99 1.49 -3.06 1.15
N ILE A 100 1.33 -3.81 2.24
CA ILE A 100 2.28 -4.80 2.72
C ILE A 100 1.47 -6.02 3.16
N ASP A 101 1.56 -7.07 2.37
CA ASP A 101 0.73 -8.25 2.47
C ASP A 101 1.56 -9.51 2.71
N PRO A 102 0.99 -10.53 3.37
CA PRO A 102 1.57 -11.87 3.33
C PRO A 102 1.65 -12.34 1.86
N PRO A 103 2.66 -13.13 1.50
CA PRO A 103 2.86 -13.53 0.11
C PRO A 103 1.73 -14.45 -0.38
N GLU A 104 1.06 -14.09 -1.47
CA GLU A 104 0.10 -14.98 -2.14
C GLU A 104 0.79 -15.97 -3.08
N LYS A 105 1.97 -15.60 -3.59
CA LYS A 105 2.75 -16.40 -4.54
C LYS A 105 4.03 -16.95 -3.91
N ALA A 106 4.43 -18.14 -4.34
CA ALA A 106 5.61 -18.82 -3.83
C ALA A 106 6.90 -17.99 -4.01
N GLY A 107 7.86 -18.18 -3.11
CA GLY A 107 9.19 -17.59 -3.23
C GLY A 107 9.32 -16.14 -2.77
N ALA A 108 8.43 -15.64 -1.92
CA ALA A 108 8.58 -14.41 -1.14
C ALA A 108 8.11 -14.65 0.30
N ASP A 109 8.51 -13.77 1.22
CA ASP A 109 8.01 -13.74 2.60
C ASP A 109 7.24 -12.45 2.97
N GLY A 110 7.03 -11.57 1.98
CA GLY A 110 6.13 -10.42 2.03
C GLY A 110 5.98 -9.81 0.63
N GLU A 111 4.82 -9.26 0.32
CA GLU A 111 4.51 -8.60 -0.95
C GLU A 111 4.17 -7.13 -0.70
N ILE A 112 4.79 -6.23 -1.46
CA ILE A 112 4.71 -4.80 -1.24
C ILE A 112 4.37 -4.13 -2.57
N ALA A 113 3.37 -3.25 -2.55
CA ALA A 113 2.98 -2.43 -3.69
C ALA A 113 2.66 -1.02 -3.21
N TRP A 114 2.86 -0.02 -4.05
CA TRP A 114 2.49 1.35 -3.71
C TRP A 114 2.06 2.13 -4.94
N TRP A 115 1.40 3.25 -4.69
CA TRP A 115 1.00 4.19 -5.73
C TRP A 115 0.92 5.61 -5.16
N VAL A 116 0.97 6.60 -6.04
CA VAL A 116 0.63 7.99 -5.75
C VAL A 116 -0.52 8.45 -6.65
N VAL A 117 -1.24 9.49 -6.22
CA VAL A 117 -2.29 10.14 -7.03
C VAL A 117 -1.73 10.67 -8.36
N ASP A 118 -2.61 10.84 -9.34
CA ASP A 118 -2.23 11.24 -10.72
C ASP A 118 -1.32 12.46 -10.79
N ASP A 119 -1.62 13.47 -9.98
CA ASP A 119 -0.89 14.74 -9.98
C ASP A 119 0.58 14.62 -9.51
N LEU A 120 0.93 13.51 -8.84
CA LEU A 120 2.27 13.30 -8.28
C LEU A 120 3.13 12.33 -9.10
N VAL A 121 2.59 11.71 -10.14
CA VAL A 121 3.34 10.78 -11.01
C VAL A 121 4.48 11.51 -11.72
N GLY A 122 5.67 10.93 -11.70
CA GLY A 122 6.93 11.51 -12.16
C GLY A 122 7.45 12.65 -11.27
N GLY A 123 6.79 12.93 -10.15
CA GLY A 123 7.08 14.02 -9.24
C GLY A 123 8.18 13.70 -8.23
N GLU A 124 8.51 14.70 -7.40
CA GLU A 124 9.48 14.54 -6.31
C GLU A 124 8.95 13.62 -5.19
N VAL A 125 7.63 13.65 -4.95
CA VAL A 125 7.01 12.84 -3.91
C VAL A 125 7.03 11.36 -4.28
N GLU A 126 6.71 11.01 -5.54
CA GLU A 126 6.81 9.63 -6.02
C GLU A 126 8.25 9.11 -5.92
N ARG A 127 9.23 9.89 -6.38
CA ARG A 127 10.65 9.51 -6.24
C ARG A 127 11.07 9.32 -4.78
N ALA A 128 10.63 10.19 -3.88
CA ALA A 128 10.92 10.07 -2.46
C ALA A 128 10.28 8.80 -1.86
N LEU A 129 9.09 8.41 -2.32
CA LEU A 129 8.42 7.18 -1.92
C LEU A 129 9.14 5.94 -2.47
N ASP A 130 9.50 5.96 -3.75
CA ASP A 130 10.27 4.89 -4.42
C ASP A 130 11.61 4.62 -3.72
N GLU A 131 12.28 5.67 -3.26
CA GLU A 131 13.52 5.54 -2.49
C GLU A 131 13.27 5.05 -1.06
N LEU A 132 12.20 5.51 -0.42
CA LEU A 132 11.88 5.20 0.97
C LEU A 132 11.43 3.74 1.15
N VAL A 133 10.48 3.26 0.35
CA VAL A 133 9.78 1.99 0.61
C VAL A 133 10.75 0.82 0.75
N PRO A 134 11.69 0.57 -0.19
CA PRO A 134 12.63 -0.55 -0.05
C PRO A 134 13.53 -0.44 1.18
N GLN A 135 14.00 0.77 1.52
CA GLN A 135 14.84 1.01 2.69
C GLN A 135 14.07 0.79 3.99
N TRP A 136 12.83 1.27 4.04
CA TRP A 136 11.94 1.11 5.17
C TRP A 136 11.58 -0.36 5.40
N ILE A 137 11.22 -1.09 4.34
CA ILE A 137 10.96 -2.52 4.41
C ILE A 137 12.19 -3.28 4.95
N ALA A 138 13.38 -3.02 4.41
CA ALA A 138 14.60 -3.69 4.86
C ALA A 138 14.99 -3.37 6.32
N ALA A 139 14.65 -2.18 6.82
CA ALA A 139 15.04 -1.72 8.14
C ALA A 139 14.03 -2.07 9.25
N ALA A 140 12.73 -2.06 8.93
CA ALA A 140 11.66 -2.12 9.92
C ALA A 140 10.82 -3.40 9.86
N TRP A 141 10.90 -4.17 8.78
CA TRP A 141 10.09 -5.38 8.59
C TRP A 141 10.96 -6.64 8.67
N PRO A 142 10.41 -7.77 9.14
CA PRO A 142 11.19 -8.98 9.40
C PRO A 142 11.47 -9.83 8.15
N PHE A 143 11.17 -9.29 6.96
CA PHE A 143 11.28 -10.01 5.69
C PHE A 143 12.74 -10.24 5.31
N LYS A 144 13.02 -11.43 4.77
CA LYS A 144 14.32 -11.80 4.19
C LYS A 144 14.29 -11.78 2.68
N ASN A 145 13.11 -11.97 2.09
CA ASN A 145 12.91 -11.97 0.65
C ASN A 145 11.59 -11.27 0.29
N PRO A 146 11.48 -9.96 0.58
CA PRO A 146 10.34 -9.17 0.19
C PRO A 146 10.26 -9.03 -1.34
N ARG A 147 9.05 -8.90 -1.86
CA ARG A 147 8.79 -8.70 -3.29
C ARG A 147 8.07 -7.38 -3.51
N PHE A 148 8.62 -6.53 -4.38
CA PHE A 148 8.03 -5.24 -4.73
C PHE A 148 7.28 -5.35 -6.06
N LEU A 149 5.95 -5.45 -5.99
CA LEU A 149 5.06 -5.66 -7.14
C LEU A 149 5.00 -4.42 -8.02
N GLY A 150 5.15 -4.59 -9.33
CA GLY A 150 5.21 -3.50 -10.30
C GLY A 150 6.59 -2.82 -10.39
N HIS A 151 7.55 -3.19 -9.54
CA HIS A 151 8.90 -2.65 -9.52
C HIS A 151 9.96 -3.73 -9.83
N ASP A 152 10.07 -4.75 -8.99
CA ASP A 152 11.04 -5.85 -9.17
C ASP A 152 10.47 -6.99 -10.04
N ILE A 153 9.15 -7.09 -10.09
CA ILE A 153 8.41 -8.06 -10.89
C ILE A 153 7.16 -7.39 -11.47
N THR A 154 6.83 -7.70 -12.72
CA THR A 154 5.60 -7.20 -13.33
C THR A 154 4.39 -7.91 -12.73
N TRP A 155 3.22 -7.27 -12.78
CA TRP A 155 1.96 -7.90 -12.34
C TRP A 155 1.62 -9.15 -13.13
N GLU A 156 1.94 -9.18 -14.43
CA GLU A 156 1.75 -10.35 -15.29
C GLU A 156 2.63 -11.52 -14.86
N ASP A 157 3.94 -11.27 -14.64
CA ASP A 157 4.87 -12.30 -14.18
C ASP A 157 4.51 -12.81 -12.78
N TRP A 158 4.05 -11.92 -11.89
CA TRP A 158 3.58 -12.30 -10.56
C TRP A 158 2.33 -13.19 -10.62
N LEU A 159 1.33 -12.85 -11.43
CA LEU A 159 0.12 -13.67 -11.62
C LEU A 159 0.45 -15.08 -12.17
N ALA A 160 1.52 -15.20 -12.97
CA ALA A 160 1.99 -16.45 -13.54
C ALA A 160 2.75 -17.35 -12.53
N LEU A 161 3.13 -16.83 -11.35
CA LEU A 161 3.77 -17.62 -10.31
C LEU A 161 2.81 -18.66 -9.71
N ALA A 162 3.39 -19.76 -9.22
CA ALA A 162 2.68 -20.73 -8.41
C ALA A 162 2.23 -20.10 -7.08
N ASP A 163 1.06 -20.53 -6.60
CA ASP A 163 0.51 -20.05 -5.33
C ASP A 163 1.39 -20.46 -4.15
N HIS A 164 1.39 -19.63 -3.12
CA HIS A 164 2.05 -19.92 -1.85
C HIS A 164 1.29 -21.06 -1.14
N SER A 165 2.01 -22.15 -0.87
CA SER A 165 1.47 -23.38 -0.28
C SER A 165 1.31 -23.30 1.24
#